data_AF-A0A1E3IZ17-F1
#
_entry.id   AF-A0A1E3IZ17-F1
#
_cell.length_a   1.000
_cell.length_b   1.000
_cell.length_c   1.000
_cell.angle_alpha   90.00
_cell.angle_beta   90.00
_cell.angle_gamma   90.00
#
_symmetry.space_group_name_H-M   'P 1'
#
loop_
_entity.id
_entity.type
_entity.pdbx_description
1 polymer ?
#
loop_
_entity_poly.entity_id
_entity_poly.type
_entity_poly.pdbx_seq_one_letter_code
_entity_poly.pdbx_strand_id
1 'polypeptide(L)'
;MQSIIDAAKQAAATAASAVGLENSPSHVESNPSHVEDDHKETLPANATASETKTVDSEALEVFEHESVRHQVLVKLRKLALEDEKHGLREVAALDLLDEDGYLKRGISYYHPKRFFTVTRPNGVDYIGEIEIEQGKSIHVRAHKAGPGNAPTFHSIDTRPSNEGGAVFKTGEPLAWFDY
;
A
#
# COMPACT_ATOMS: atom_id res chain seq x y z
N MET A 1 29.69 -49.06 -3.51
CA MET A 1 31.14 -48.91 -3.35
C MET A 1 31.57 -47.68 -4.13
N GLN A 2 32.19 -46.73 -3.42
CA GLN A 2 32.93 -45.56 -3.88
C GLN A 2 33.67 -45.74 -5.22
N SER A 3 33.73 -44.69 -6.06
CA SER A 3 34.95 -43.88 -6.18
C SER A 3 34.75 -42.59 -7.01
N ILE A 4 34.90 -41.40 -6.41
CA ILE A 4 36.08 -40.49 -6.36
C ILE A 4 36.35 -39.80 -7.72
N ILE A 5 35.81 -38.59 -7.94
CA ILE A 5 36.51 -37.28 -8.02
C ILE A 5 37.58 -37.22 -9.13
N ASP A 6 37.35 -36.37 -10.14
CA ASP A 6 38.43 -35.51 -10.58
C ASP A 6 37.91 -34.13 -11.02
N ALA A 7 38.50 -33.12 -10.42
CA ALA A 7 38.26 -31.71 -10.62
C ALA A 7 39.65 -31.09 -10.78
N ALA A 8 39.89 -30.36 -11.87
CA ALA A 8 40.72 -29.16 -11.87
C ALA A 8 41.04 -28.64 -13.28
N LYS A 9 40.80 -27.33 -13.42
CA LYS A 9 41.72 -26.32 -13.98
C LYS A 9 42.21 -26.49 -15.41
N GLN A 10 41.84 -25.50 -16.24
CA GLN A 10 42.81 -24.44 -16.54
C GLN A 10 42.12 -23.12 -16.83
N ALA A 11 42.49 -22.13 -16.02
CA ALA A 11 42.27 -20.71 -16.21
C ALA A 11 43.52 -20.12 -16.88
N ALA A 12 43.34 -19.11 -17.73
CA ALA A 12 44.16 -17.90 -17.86
C ALA A 12 43.70 -17.17 -19.14
N ALA A 13 43.02 -16.03 -19.05
CA ALA A 13 43.50 -14.72 -18.60
C ALA A 13 44.38 -14.00 -19.64
N THR A 14 43.73 -13.05 -20.32
CA THR A 14 44.13 -11.63 -20.43
C THR A 14 45.43 -11.29 -21.20
N ALA A 15 45.31 -10.51 -22.28
CA ALA A 15 45.53 -9.04 -22.23
C ALA A 15 46.07 -8.46 -23.56
N ALA A 16 45.58 -7.24 -23.83
CA ALA A 16 46.23 -6.10 -24.47
C ALA A 16 46.26 -6.04 -26.01
N SER A 17 46.11 -4.89 -26.68
CA SER A 17 45.52 -3.57 -26.43
C SER A 17 45.95 -2.68 -27.62
N ALA A 18 45.07 -1.78 -28.05
CA ALA A 18 45.36 -0.55 -28.81
C ALA A 18 45.75 -0.75 -30.31
N VAL A 19 45.38 0.11 -31.27
CA VAL A 19 45.01 1.53 -31.31
C VAL A 19 44.09 1.75 -32.52
N GLY A 20 43.13 2.67 -32.44
CA GLY A 20 42.41 3.18 -33.61
C GLY A 20 41.19 4.01 -33.25
N LEU A 21 41.42 5.26 -32.82
CA LEU A 21 40.40 6.30 -32.72
C LEU A 21 39.78 6.54 -34.11
N GLU A 22 38.46 6.71 -34.18
CA GLU A 22 37.80 7.85 -34.85
C GLU A 22 36.27 7.86 -34.60
N ASN A 23 35.83 8.92 -33.92
CA ASN A 23 34.54 9.64 -33.99
C ASN A 23 33.19 8.93 -34.20
N SER A 24 32.37 9.03 -33.14
CA SER A 24 30.91 9.29 -33.09
C SER A 24 29.90 8.26 -33.66
N PRO A 25 29.26 7.46 -32.78
CA PRO A 25 28.00 6.79 -33.09
C PRO A 25 26.80 7.61 -32.61
N SER A 26 25.88 7.94 -33.51
CA SER A 26 24.48 8.19 -33.17
C SER A 26 23.79 6.83 -32.95
N HIS A 27 23.65 6.44 -31.69
CA HIS A 27 22.75 5.35 -31.29
C HIS A 27 22.11 5.71 -29.95
N VAL A 28 20.77 5.84 -29.95
CA VAL A 28 19.99 5.66 -28.73
C VAL A 28 19.15 4.42 -28.97
N GLU A 29 19.78 3.26 -28.74
CA GLU A 29 19.04 2.06 -28.35
C GLU A 29 18.85 2.20 -26.85
N SER A 30 17.62 2.43 -26.42
CA SER A 30 17.24 2.29 -25.03
C SER A 30 16.68 0.89 -24.84
N ASN A 31 17.46 0.08 -24.12
CA ASN A 31 17.07 -1.16 -23.45
C ASN A 31 15.58 -1.17 -23.03
N PRO A 32 14.87 -2.31 -23.18
CA PRO A 32 13.71 -2.58 -22.37
C PRO A 32 14.21 -3.00 -20.98
N SER A 33 14.53 -2.02 -20.13
CA SER A 33 14.65 -2.29 -18.70
C SER A 33 13.26 -2.64 -18.20
N HIS A 34 13.06 -3.93 -17.93
CA HIS A 34 12.07 -4.49 -17.03
C HIS A 34 11.71 -3.49 -15.92
N VAL A 35 10.56 -2.84 -16.08
CA VAL A 35 9.98 -1.99 -15.05
C VAL A 35 9.29 -2.97 -14.11
N GLU A 36 9.82 -3.06 -12.91
CA GLU A 36 9.11 -3.66 -11.78
C GLU A 36 7.75 -2.95 -11.68
N ASP A 37 6.66 -3.69 -11.87
CA ASP A 37 5.28 -3.27 -11.64
C ASP A 37 5.10 -3.03 -10.12
N ASP A 38 5.70 -1.94 -9.65
CA ASP A 38 5.45 -1.35 -8.35
C ASP A 38 4.10 -0.66 -8.49
N HIS A 39 3.08 -1.12 -7.75
CA HIS A 39 1.72 -0.58 -7.70
C HIS A 39 1.67 0.88 -7.18
N LYS A 40 2.35 1.81 -7.84
CA LYS A 40 2.17 3.25 -7.70
C LYS A 40 1.14 3.68 -8.73
N GLU A 41 -0.12 3.56 -8.37
CA GLU A 41 -1.17 4.20 -9.13
C GLU A 41 -0.89 5.70 -9.17
N THR A 42 -0.59 6.18 -10.38
CA THR A 42 -0.34 7.60 -10.64
C THR A 42 -1.59 8.40 -10.31
N LEU A 43 -1.40 9.49 -9.58
CA LEU A 43 -2.46 10.44 -9.25
C LEU A 43 -3.26 10.84 -10.51
N PRO A 44 -4.57 11.11 -10.38
CA PRO A 44 -5.36 11.59 -11.51
C PRO A 44 -4.78 12.89 -12.10
N ALA A 45 -4.88 13.08 -13.42
CA ALA A 45 -4.20 14.17 -14.14
C ALA A 45 -4.49 15.59 -13.63
N ASN A 46 -5.65 15.80 -12.99
CA ASN A 46 -6.06 17.09 -12.41
C ASN A 46 -5.99 17.11 -10.87
N ALA A 47 -5.16 16.24 -10.29
CA ALA A 47 -5.05 16.08 -8.85
C ALA A 47 -3.71 16.59 -8.33
N THR A 48 -3.70 17.12 -7.11
CA THR A 48 -2.49 17.56 -6.43
C THR A 48 -2.43 16.93 -5.06
N ALA A 49 -1.40 16.13 -4.80
CA ALA A 49 -1.16 15.51 -3.51
C ALA A 49 -0.38 16.46 -2.59
N SER A 50 -0.76 16.51 -1.31
CA SER A 50 0.03 17.11 -0.25
C SER A 50 1.12 16.16 0.22
N GLU A 51 2.04 16.67 1.03
CA GLU A 51 2.97 15.83 1.79
C GLU A 51 2.22 15.04 2.87
N THR A 52 2.77 13.88 3.24
CA THR A 52 2.27 13.09 4.37
C THR A 52 2.65 13.76 5.68
N LYS A 53 1.67 13.97 6.54
CA LYS A 53 1.84 14.58 7.85
C LYS A 53 1.04 13.83 8.93
N THR A 54 1.33 14.12 10.19
CA THR A 54 0.53 13.61 11.31
C THR A 54 -0.89 14.16 11.23
N VAL A 55 -1.88 13.37 11.66
CA VAL A 55 -3.29 13.78 11.68
C VAL A 55 -3.45 15.06 12.47
N ASP A 56 -4.04 16.06 11.82
CA ASP A 56 -4.45 17.32 12.42
C ASP A 56 -5.95 17.27 12.77
N SER A 57 -6.47 18.33 13.38
CA SER A 57 -7.86 18.38 13.83
C SER A 57 -8.86 18.19 12.68
N GLU A 58 -8.57 18.72 11.49
CA GLU A 58 -9.47 18.56 10.34
C GLU A 58 -9.48 17.11 9.84
N ALA A 59 -8.30 16.49 9.68
CA ALA A 59 -8.24 15.09 9.29
C ALA A 59 -8.86 14.16 10.34
N LEU A 60 -8.71 14.47 11.63
CA LEU A 60 -9.35 13.73 12.70
C LEU A 60 -10.87 13.80 12.57
N GLU A 61 -11.43 15.00 12.36
CA GLU A 61 -12.86 15.18 12.10
C GLU A 61 -13.33 14.38 10.87
N VAL A 62 -12.51 14.28 9.82
CA VAL A 62 -12.85 13.49 8.62
C VAL A 62 -12.88 11.99 8.91
N PHE A 63 -11.84 11.43 9.53
CA PHE A 63 -11.71 9.99 9.75
C PHE A 63 -12.54 9.48 10.92
N GLU A 64 -12.85 10.33 11.90
CA GLU A 64 -13.73 9.99 13.03
C GLU A 64 -15.20 10.34 12.79
N HIS A 65 -15.52 11.02 11.67
CA HIS A 65 -16.91 11.27 11.30
C HIS A 65 -17.71 9.98 11.30
N GLU A 66 -18.90 10.01 11.92
CA GLU A 66 -19.72 8.81 12.18
C GLU A 66 -19.93 7.97 10.92
N SER A 67 -20.27 8.61 9.79
CA SER A 67 -20.48 7.93 8.51
C SER A 67 -19.22 7.25 7.97
N VAL A 68 -18.05 7.88 8.12
CA VAL A 68 -16.78 7.37 7.59
C VAL A 68 -16.33 6.20 8.45
N ARG A 69 -16.21 6.42 9.76
CA ARG A 69 -15.79 5.40 10.72
C ARG A 69 -16.69 4.17 10.65
N HIS A 70 -18.01 4.35 10.62
CA HIS A 70 -18.95 3.24 10.52
C HIS A 70 -18.73 2.43 9.23
N GLN A 71 -18.58 3.09 8.09
CA GLN A 71 -18.39 2.40 6.80
C GLN A 71 -17.05 1.66 6.73
N VAL A 72 -15.97 2.24 7.28
CA VAL A 72 -14.67 1.57 7.40
C VAL A 72 -14.82 0.27 8.21
N LEU A 73 -15.44 0.33 9.39
CA LEU A 73 -15.64 -0.84 10.23
C LEU A 73 -16.52 -1.91 9.55
N VAL A 74 -17.57 -1.48 8.83
CA VAL A 74 -18.42 -2.38 8.04
C VAL A 74 -17.62 -3.05 6.91
N LYS A 75 -16.77 -2.31 6.20
CA LYS A 75 -15.94 -2.87 5.12
C LYS A 75 -14.93 -3.88 5.66
N LEU A 76 -14.23 -3.57 6.76
CA LEU A 76 -13.34 -4.54 7.42
C LEU A 76 -14.06 -5.81 7.84
N ARG A 77 -15.26 -5.68 8.42
CA ARG A 77 -16.07 -6.85 8.78
C ARG A 77 -16.46 -7.69 7.57
N LYS A 78 -16.78 -7.05 6.43
CA LYS A 78 -17.08 -7.77 5.19
C LYS A 78 -15.88 -8.57 4.71
N LEU A 79 -14.69 -7.96 4.67
CA LEU A 79 -13.44 -8.64 4.32
C LEU A 79 -13.18 -9.84 5.26
N ALA A 80 -13.40 -9.68 6.56
CA ALA A 80 -13.23 -10.77 7.52
C ALA A 80 -14.20 -11.95 7.27
N LEU A 81 -15.46 -11.66 6.91
CA LEU A 81 -16.43 -12.70 6.58
C LEU A 81 -16.10 -13.38 5.24
N GLU A 82 -15.58 -12.63 4.27
CA GLU A 82 -15.14 -13.18 2.99
C GLU A 82 -13.90 -14.08 3.17
N ASP A 83 -12.98 -13.70 4.07
CA ASP A 83 -11.85 -14.52 4.48
C ASP A 83 -12.27 -15.85 5.10
N GLU A 84 -13.22 -15.83 6.04
CA GLU A 84 -13.74 -17.04 6.68
C GLU A 84 -14.40 -17.97 5.65
N LYS A 85 -15.16 -17.40 4.71
CA LYS A 85 -15.94 -18.16 3.75
C LYS A 85 -15.11 -18.72 2.59
N HIS A 86 -14.11 -17.96 2.13
CA HIS A 86 -13.39 -18.24 0.88
C HIS A 86 -11.89 -18.49 1.09
N GLY A 87 -11.36 -18.27 2.29
CA GLY A 87 -9.94 -18.42 2.59
C GLY A 87 -9.07 -17.32 1.97
N LEU A 88 -9.64 -16.15 1.68
CA LEU A 88 -8.99 -15.06 0.95
C LEU A 88 -7.90 -14.36 1.76
N ARG A 89 -7.91 -14.42 3.10
CA ARG A 89 -6.88 -13.85 3.98
C ARG A 89 -6.60 -12.35 3.79
N GLU A 90 -7.56 -11.58 3.33
CA GLU A 90 -7.49 -10.13 3.15
C GLU A 90 -7.36 -9.35 4.47
N VAL A 91 -7.83 -9.87 5.60
CA VAL A 91 -7.67 -9.29 6.94
C VAL A 91 -7.14 -10.29 7.96
N ALA A 92 -6.59 -11.42 7.50
CA ALA A 92 -6.07 -12.48 8.36
C ALA A 92 -4.97 -12.03 9.33
N ALA A 93 -4.30 -10.91 9.06
CA ALA A 93 -3.30 -10.36 9.96
C ALA A 93 -3.93 -9.70 11.20
N LEU A 94 -5.21 -9.34 11.21
CA LEU A 94 -5.88 -8.76 12.36
C LEU A 94 -6.36 -9.84 13.32
N ASP A 95 -6.17 -9.61 14.62
CA ASP A 95 -6.73 -10.46 15.66
C ASP A 95 -8.21 -10.13 15.89
N LEU A 96 -9.02 -10.30 14.84
CA LEU A 96 -10.46 -10.03 14.84
C LEU A 96 -11.25 -11.16 15.49
N LEU A 97 -10.64 -12.27 15.88
CA LEU A 97 -11.30 -13.39 16.55
C LEU A 97 -11.02 -13.33 18.05
N ASP A 98 -12.01 -13.63 18.88
CA ASP A 98 -11.81 -13.88 20.30
C ASP A 98 -11.25 -15.30 20.55
N GLU A 99 -10.96 -15.61 21.82
CA GLU A 99 -10.40 -16.92 22.21
C GLU A 99 -11.29 -18.11 21.83
N ASP A 100 -12.58 -17.85 21.56
CA ASP A 100 -13.58 -18.84 21.16
C ASP A 100 -13.77 -18.92 19.63
N GLY A 101 -13.00 -18.16 18.85
CA GLY A 101 -13.05 -18.14 17.39
C GLY A 101 -14.21 -17.33 16.80
N TYR A 102 -14.88 -16.49 17.59
CA TYR A 102 -15.91 -15.58 17.10
C TYR A 102 -15.31 -14.23 16.74
N LEU A 103 -15.84 -13.59 15.70
CA LEU A 103 -15.45 -12.23 15.34
C LEU A 103 -15.75 -11.27 16.51
N LYS A 104 -14.69 -10.70 17.11
CA LYS A 104 -14.76 -9.67 18.15
C LYS A 104 -15.78 -8.61 17.72
N ARG A 105 -16.76 -8.34 18.58
CA ARG A 105 -17.92 -7.48 18.27
C ARG A 105 -17.58 -6.02 17.95
N GLY A 106 -16.32 -5.62 18.07
CA GLY A 106 -15.88 -4.30 17.66
C GLY A 106 -14.36 -4.18 17.68
N ILE A 107 -13.86 -3.34 16.78
CA ILE A 107 -12.50 -2.81 16.84
C ILE A 107 -12.51 -1.71 17.92
N SER A 108 -11.96 -2.00 19.09
CA SER A 108 -11.88 -1.06 20.22
C SER A 108 -10.79 0.00 20.05
N TYR A 109 -9.88 -0.21 19.10
CA TYR A 109 -8.74 0.65 18.82
C TYR A 109 -8.91 1.25 17.42
N TYR A 110 -9.19 2.54 17.30
CA TYR A 110 -9.31 3.22 16.00
C TYR A 110 -8.63 4.58 16.14
N HIS A 111 -7.37 4.66 15.70
CA HIS A 111 -6.54 5.85 15.90
C HIS A 111 -5.93 6.30 14.58
N PRO A 112 -6.50 7.33 13.92
CA PRO A 112 -5.87 7.97 12.79
C PRO A 112 -4.48 8.51 13.19
N LYS A 113 -3.43 8.17 12.44
CA LYS A 113 -2.04 8.53 12.77
C LYS A 113 -1.46 9.56 11.82
N ARG A 114 -1.48 9.23 10.54
CA ARG A 114 -0.89 10.03 9.46
C ARG A 114 -1.87 10.13 8.31
N PHE A 115 -1.74 11.19 7.54
CA PHE A 115 -2.54 11.35 6.33
C PHE A 115 -1.82 12.24 5.33
N PHE A 116 -2.26 12.17 4.08
CA PHE A 116 -2.05 13.22 3.09
C PHE A 116 -3.39 13.49 2.39
N THR A 117 -3.46 14.62 1.68
CA THR A 117 -4.65 14.97 0.92
C THR A 117 -4.36 14.99 -0.56
N VAL A 118 -5.39 14.72 -1.35
CA VAL A 118 -5.37 14.87 -2.80
C VAL A 118 -6.49 15.80 -3.18
N THR A 119 -6.14 17.02 -3.60
CA THR A 119 -7.11 18.01 -4.06
C THR A 119 -7.49 17.73 -5.50
N ARG A 120 -8.79 17.73 -5.78
CA ARG A 120 -9.40 17.52 -7.10
C ARG A 120 -10.46 18.60 -7.36
N PRO A 121 -10.90 18.83 -8.61
CA PRO A 121 -11.94 19.81 -8.90
C PRO A 121 -13.25 19.61 -8.11
N ASN A 122 -13.55 18.37 -7.74
CA ASN A 122 -14.79 17.99 -7.08
C ASN A 122 -14.69 17.93 -5.55
N GLY A 123 -13.52 18.27 -4.97
CA GLY A 123 -13.28 18.21 -3.53
C GLY A 123 -11.91 17.68 -3.17
N VAL A 124 -11.75 17.25 -1.92
CA VAL A 124 -10.50 16.78 -1.37
C VAL A 124 -10.66 15.34 -0.91
N ASP A 125 -9.75 14.48 -1.36
CA ASP A 125 -9.60 13.13 -0.84
C ASP A 125 -8.57 13.14 0.29
N TYR A 126 -8.92 12.55 1.42
CA TYR A 126 -8.07 12.34 2.57
C TYR A 126 -7.66 10.88 2.56
N ILE A 127 -6.35 10.64 2.44
CA ILE A 127 -5.77 9.31 2.47
C ILE A 127 -5.11 9.21 3.84
N GLY A 128 -5.63 8.33 4.69
CA GLY A 128 -5.23 8.22 6.09
C GLY A 128 -4.74 6.83 6.44
N GLU A 129 -3.71 6.78 7.27
CA GLU A 129 -3.33 5.59 8.01
C GLU A 129 -4.06 5.58 9.35
N ILE A 130 -4.82 4.51 9.59
CA ILE A 130 -5.58 4.34 10.82
C ILE A 130 -5.08 3.08 11.51
N GLU A 131 -4.51 3.26 12.70
CA GLU A 131 -4.07 2.13 13.52
C GLU A 131 -5.29 1.50 14.19
N ILE A 132 -5.51 0.22 13.88
CA ILE A 132 -6.69 -0.54 14.34
C ILE A 132 -6.35 -1.66 15.33
N GLU A 133 -5.07 -1.99 15.44
CA GLU A 133 -4.48 -2.86 16.45
C GLU A 133 -3.03 -2.41 16.66
N GLN A 134 -2.39 -2.75 17.78
CA GLN A 134 -1.02 -2.32 18.03
C GLN A 134 -0.07 -2.77 16.92
N GLY A 135 0.51 -1.80 16.20
CA GLY A 135 1.42 -2.06 15.09
C GLY A 135 0.76 -2.50 13.78
N LYS A 136 -0.58 -2.57 13.72
CA LYS A 136 -1.35 -2.91 12.51
C LYS A 136 -2.29 -1.76 12.17
N SER A 137 -2.16 -1.29 10.94
CA SER A 137 -2.91 -0.18 10.40
C SER A 137 -3.62 -0.55 9.11
N ILE A 138 -4.57 0.28 8.73
CA ILE A 138 -5.24 0.23 7.44
C ILE A 138 -5.02 1.57 6.75
N HIS A 139 -5.02 1.57 5.42
CA HIS A 139 -5.04 2.80 4.66
C HIS A 139 -6.46 3.05 4.16
N VAL A 140 -7.02 4.21 4.49
CA VAL A 140 -8.41 4.59 4.21
C VAL A 140 -8.43 5.82 3.35
N ARG A 141 -9.29 5.82 2.35
CA ARG A 141 -9.60 6.98 1.54
C ARG A 141 -11.00 7.49 1.87
N ALA A 142 -11.09 8.76 2.25
CA ALA A 142 -12.34 9.47 2.47
C ALA A 142 -12.40 10.71 1.57
N HIS A 143 -13.57 11.05 1.05
CA HIS A 143 -13.76 12.20 0.17
C HIS A 143 -14.66 13.26 0.83
N LYS A 144 -14.24 14.53 0.72
CA LYS A 144 -14.97 15.71 1.18
C LYS A 144 -15.16 16.66 0.00
N ALA A 145 -16.41 16.82 -0.45
CA ALA A 145 -16.73 17.62 -1.64
C ALA A 145 -16.41 19.13 -1.48
N GLY A 146 -16.33 19.62 -0.24
CA GLY A 146 -15.94 21.00 0.07
C GLY A 146 -16.24 21.40 1.51
N PRO A 147 -15.95 22.63 1.91
CA PRO A 147 -16.28 23.16 3.23
C PRO A 147 -17.78 23.02 3.53
N GLY A 148 -18.12 22.53 4.72
CA GLY A 148 -19.52 22.32 5.14
C GLY A 148 -20.19 21.04 4.62
N ASN A 149 -19.55 20.28 3.73
CA ASN A 149 -20.05 18.96 3.32
C ASN A 149 -19.53 17.89 4.28
N ALA A 150 -20.40 16.91 4.60
CA ALA A 150 -20.00 15.75 5.37
C ALA A 150 -18.99 14.91 4.57
N PRO A 151 -17.91 14.41 5.21
CA PRO A 151 -17.00 13.48 4.57
C PRO A 151 -17.70 12.14 4.32
N THR A 152 -17.26 11.47 3.26
CA THR A 152 -17.78 10.18 2.82
C THR A 152 -16.64 9.18 2.72
N PHE A 153 -16.86 7.96 3.21
CA PHE A 153 -15.92 6.88 3.01
C PHE A 153 -15.91 6.50 1.53
N HIS A 154 -14.72 6.30 0.97
CA HIS A 154 -14.55 5.90 -0.42
C HIS A 154 -14.07 4.45 -0.52
N SER A 155 -12.89 4.15 0.02
CA SER A 155 -12.27 2.83 -0.08
C SER A 155 -11.26 2.56 1.04
N ILE A 156 -10.90 1.29 1.20
CA ILE A 156 -9.74 0.82 1.98
C ILE A 156 -8.75 0.28 0.95
N ASP A 157 -7.45 0.56 1.14
CA ASP A 157 -6.38 -0.02 0.33
C ASP A 157 -6.30 -1.53 0.58
N THR A 158 -6.24 -2.31 -0.48
CA THR A 158 -6.15 -3.76 -0.42
C THR A 158 -5.08 -4.24 -1.37
N ARG A 159 -4.07 -4.93 -0.83
CA ARG A 159 -3.04 -5.64 -1.60
C ARG A 159 -3.48 -7.09 -1.84
N PRO A 160 -2.80 -7.83 -2.73
CA PRO A 160 -2.98 -9.28 -2.83
C PRO A 160 -2.85 -9.97 -1.47
N SER A 161 -3.63 -11.03 -1.27
CA SER A 161 -3.71 -11.78 -0.01
C SER A 161 -2.37 -12.31 0.51
N ASN A 162 -1.45 -12.64 -0.40
CA ASN A 162 -0.09 -13.09 -0.07
C ASN A 162 0.80 -11.96 0.46
N GLU A 163 0.38 -10.71 0.34
CA GLU A 163 1.11 -9.50 0.75
C GLU A 163 0.51 -8.82 2.00
N GLY A 164 -0.48 -9.46 2.64
CA GLY A 164 -1.11 -8.96 3.86
C GLY A 164 -2.50 -8.34 3.66
N GLY A 165 -3.00 -8.30 2.43
CA GLY A 165 -4.38 -7.87 2.15
C GLY A 165 -4.60 -6.39 2.43
N ALA A 166 -5.63 -6.09 3.23
CA ALA A 166 -6.02 -4.75 3.66
C ALA A 166 -5.25 -4.24 4.89
N VAL A 167 -4.31 -5.03 5.43
CA VAL A 167 -3.66 -4.77 6.72
C VAL A 167 -2.19 -4.49 6.49
N PHE A 168 -1.75 -3.34 6.99
CA PHE A 168 -0.42 -2.78 6.81
C PHE A 168 0.27 -2.70 8.16
N LYS A 169 1.60 -2.72 8.18
CA LYS A 169 2.35 -2.38 9.39
C LYS A 169 2.25 -0.87 9.63
N THR A 170 1.99 -0.47 10.88
CA THR A 170 1.99 0.95 11.26
C THR A 170 3.31 1.61 10.86
N GLY A 171 3.24 2.74 10.15
CA GLY A 171 4.39 3.46 9.64
C GLY A 171 4.76 3.16 8.18
N GLU A 172 4.12 2.20 7.52
CA GLU A 172 4.34 1.90 6.10
C GLU A 172 4.10 3.12 5.18
N PRO A 173 4.73 3.20 4.00
CA PRO A 173 4.48 4.28 3.06
C PRO A 173 2.99 4.39 2.72
N LEU A 174 2.43 5.58 2.94
CA LEU A 174 1.06 5.89 2.58
C LEU A 174 1.06 6.40 1.14
N ALA A 175 0.40 5.67 0.25
CA ALA A 175 0.36 5.96 -1.19
C ALA A 175 -1.06 6.27 -1.66
N TRP A 176 -1.17 6.82 -2.87
CA TRP A 176 -2.44 6.88 -3.56
C TRP A 176 -2.84 5.48 -4.00
N PHE A 177 -4.14 5.18 -3.89
CA PHE A 177 -4.76 3.97 -4.39
C PHE A 177 -6.17 4.29 -4.88
N ASP A 178 -6.55 3.62 -5.94
CA ASP A 178 -7.87 3.51 -6.51
C ASP A 178 -8.48 2.14 -6.14
N TYR A 179 -9.78 2.04 -6.39
CA TYR A 179 -10.61 0.88 -6.03
C TYR A 179 -10.97 0.07 -7.26
#